data_AF-A0A7S0G6G3-F1
#
_entry.id   AF-A0A7S0G6G3-F1
#
_cell.length_a   1.000
_cell.length_b   1.000
_cell.length_c   1.000
_cell.angle_alpha   90.00
_cell.angle_beta   90.00
_cell.angle_gamma   90.00
#
_symmetry.space_group_name_H-M   'P 1'
#
loop_
_entity.id
_entity.type
_entity.pdbx_description
1 polymer ?
#
loop_
_entity_poly.entity_id
_entity_poly.type
_entity_poly.pdbx_seq_one_letter_code
_entity_poly.pdbx_strand_id
1 'polypeptide(L)'
;PFQRKTQANKKKLGVTDASELEYRAGLDLLDDIREYDVLPLNRIAIDMNLRAGHWYRVDPDGMSGASTDVTDSEGQLEKKAEYRSVRLERVEEILERATPTVLAYDIECTKQPLRFPDADEGDMVMMISWMIDGHGFLGVNREVVSADIAAFSYTPKPEFPGDFVVFNEPDEKALLERFFEQYRANRPRVVVTYNGDNFDFPFIEKRAEANGLDMYNEIGFKQTSQMQNVEYRSRTAVHLDCL
;
A
#
# COMPACT_ATOMS: atom_id res chain seq x y z
N PRO A 1 30.97 4.72 -19.43
CA PRO A 1 30.72 5.83 -18.48
C PRO A 1 31.57 5.78 -17.19
N PHE A 2 31.79 4.58 -16.62
CA PHE A 2 32.58 4.37 -15.39
C PHE A 2 34.09 4.61 -15.55
N GLN A 3 34.68 4.29 -16.70
CA GLN A 3 36.13 4.44 -16.95
C GLN A 3 36.62 5.88 -17.14
N ARG A 4 35.74 6.84 -17.50
CA ARG A 4 36.13 8.25 -17.68
C ARG A 4 36.13 9.03 -16.36
N LYS A 5 35.31 8.62 -15.37
CA LYS A 5 35.28 9.25 -14.03
C LYS A 5 36.46 8.84 -13.16
N THR A 6 37.05 7.67 -13.39
CA THR A 6 38.21 7.18 -12.62
C THR A 6 39.48 7.98 -12.91
N GLN A 7 39.76 8.37 -14.15
CA GLN A 7 40.97 9.16 -14.46
C GLN A 7 40.97 10.58 -13.86
N ALA A 8 39.81 11.24 -13.76
CA ALA A 8 39.71 12.57 -13.17
C ALA A 8 39.93 12.56 -11.63
N ASN A 9 39.57 11.48 -10.95
CA ASN A 9 39.82 11.29 -9.52
C ASN A 9 41.28 10.90 -9.21
N LYS A 10 41.98 10.23 -10.14
CA LYS A 10 43.38 9.81 -9.96
C LYS A 10 44.34 10.97 -9.69
N LYS A 11 44.14 12.12 -10.35
CA LYS A 11 45.04 13.29 -10.19
C LYS A 11 44.82 14.06 -8.87
N LYS A 12 43.65 13.90 -8.25
CA LYS A 12 43.28 14.57 -6.98
C LYS A 12 43.76 13.85 -5.73
N LEU A 13 44.12 12.57 -5.85
CA LEU A 13 44.45 11.68 -4.71
C LEU A 13 45.95 11.37 -4.54
N GLY A 14 46.83 11.89 -5.41
CA GLY A 14 48.28 11.73 -5.23
C GLY A 14 48.79 10.29 -5.33
N VAL A 15 48.15 9.45 -6.16
CA VAL A 15 48.47 8.03 -6.33
C VAL A 15 49.78 7.89 -7.14
N THR A 16 50.80 7.24 -6.56
CA THR A 16 52.07 6.86 -7.23
C THR A 16 51.93 5.51 -7.93
N ASP A 17 52.80 5.18 -8.89
CA ASP A 17 52.78 3.89 -9.62
C ASP A 17 52.85 2.66 -8.69
N ALA A 18 53.56 2.76 -7.55
CA ALA A 18 53.61 1.71 -6.53
C ALA A 18 52.24 1.50 -5.85
N SER A 19 51.55 2.58 -5.50
CA SER A 19 50.20 2.52 -4.91
C SER A 19 49.12 2.06 -5.90
N GLU A 20 49.33 2.24 -7.21
CA GLU A 20 48.43 1.69 -8.23
C GLU A 20 48.63 0.17 -8.41
N LEU A 21 49.86 -0.34 -8.25
CA LEU A 21 50.13 -1.78 -8.26
C LEU A 21 49.53 -2.47 -7.03
N GLU A 22 49.67 -1.87 -5.85
CA GLU A 22 49.06 -2.36 -4.60
C GLU A 22 47.53 -2.31 -4.63
N TYR A 23 46.95 -1.24 -5.19
CA TYR A 23 45.50 -1.14 -5.38
C TYR A 23 44.96 -2.25 -6.30
N ARG A 24 45.65 -2.55 -7.40
CA ARG A 24 45.27 -3.65 -8.31
C ARG A 24 45.45 -5.01 -7.67
N ALA A 25 46.55 -5.24 -6.96
CA ALA A 25 46.74 -6.46 -6.18
C ALA A 25 45.65 -6.65 -5.12
N GLY A 26 45.16 -5.56 -4.50
CA GLY A 26 44.03 -5.61 -3.56
C GLY A 26 42.69 -5.96 -4.22
N LEU A 27 42.47 -5.57 -5.47
CA LEU A 27 41.27 -5.97 -6.23
C LEU A 27 41.31 -7.45 -6.61
N ASP A 28 42.50 -8.00 -6.88
CA ASP A 28 42.67 -9.42 -7.19
C ASP A 28 42.37 -10.33 -5.97
N LEU A 29 42.28 -9.75 -4.75
CA LEU A 29 41.84 -10.44 -3.54
C LEU A 29 40.31 -10.45 -3.35
N LEU A 30 39.57 -9.67 -4.15
CA LEU A 30 38.11 -9.66 -4.12
C LEU A 30 37.59 -10.81 -5.00
N ASP A 31 37.10 -11.87 -4.36
CA ASP A 31 36.52 -13.01 -5.06
C ASP A 31 35.09 -12.69 -5.53
N ASP A 32 34.20 -12.34 -4.59
CA ASP A 32 32.80 -12.07 -4.87
C ASP A 32 32.13 -11.24 -3.76
N ILE A 33 30.97 -10.66 -4.06
CA ILE A 33 30.07 -10.04 -3.08
C ILE A 33 28.94 -11.01 -2.72
N ARG A 34 28.61 -11.10 -1.43
CA ARG A 34 27.62 -12.07 -0.92
C ARG A 34 26.41 -11.35 -0.34
N GLU A 35 25.23 -11.96 -0.49
CA GLU A 35 23.96 -11.51 0.10
C GLU A 35 23.58 -10.04 -0.24
N TYR A 36 24.08 -9.54 -1.36
CA TYR A 36 23.91 -8.14 -1.79
C TYR A 36 22.51 -7.85 -2.34
N ASP A 37 21.74 -8.90 -2.66
CA ASP A 37 20.41 -8.86 -3.25
C ASP A 37 19.27 -9.03 -2.21
N VAL A 38 19.62 -9.18 -0.93
CA VAL A 38 18.62 -9.25 0.14
C VAL A 38 17.97 -7.88 0.34
N LEU A 39 16.65 -7.80 0.10
CA LEU A 39 15.89 -6.57 0.29
C LEU A 39 16.02 -6.05 1.74
N PRO A 40 16.18 -4.72 1.96
CA PRO A 40 16.37 -4.17 3.30
C PRO A 40 15.29 -4.60 4.31
N LEU A 41 14.03 -4.67 3.89
CA LEU A 41 12.93 -5.14 4.74
C LEU A 41 13.11 -6.60 5.16
N ASN A 42 13.51 -7.47 4.23
CA ASN A 42 13.75 -8.89 4.50
C ASN A 42 14.94 -9.07 5.44
N ARG A 43 16.03 -8.33 5.21
CA ARG A 43 17.20 -8.30 6.09
C ARG A 43 16.80 -7.95 7.53
N ILE A 44 16.09 -6.84 7.71
CA ILE A 44 15.59 -6.40 9.02
C ILE A 44 14.72 -7.49 9.67
N ALA A 45 13.77 -8.05 8.92
CA ALA A 45 12.88 -9.08 9.46
C ALA A 45 13.60 -10.38 9.84
N ILE A 46 14.62 -10.78 9.08
CA ILE A 46 15.45 -11.96 9.38
C ILE A 46 16.30 -11.70 10.62
N ASP A 47 17.11 -10.65 10.59
CA ASP A 47 18.08 -10.34 11.64
C ASP A 47 17.43 -10.05 12.99
N MET A 48 16.29 -9.35 12.98
CA MET A 48 15.51 -9.06 14.20
C MET A 48 14.49 -10.15 14.54
N ASN A 49 14.44 -11.24 13.77
CA ASN A 49 13.45 -12.32 13.90
C ASN A 49 11.99 -11.83 13.97
N LEU A 50 11.65 -10.82 13.15
CA LEU A 50 10.31 -10.26 13.07
C LEU A 50 9.49 -11.01 12.03
N ARG A 51 8.24 -11.29 12.38
CA ARG A 51 7.26 -12.02 11.57
C ARG A 51 5.90 -11.36 11.69
N ALA A 52 5.25 -11.11 10.55
CA ALA A 52 3.89 -10.60 10.51
C ALA A 52 2.90 -11.56 11.20
N GLY A 53 1.81 -11.01 11.73
CA GLY A 53 0.76 -11.76 12.42
C GLY A 53 1.07 -12.12 13.88
N HIS A 54 2.28 -11.92 14.37
CA HIS A 54 2.61 -12.09 15.79
C HIS A 54 2.43 -10.78 16.58
N TRP A 55 2.26 -10.93 17.89
CA TRP A 55 2.19 -9.80 18.81
C TRP A 55 3.59 -9.39 19.25
N TYR A 56 3.83 -8.07 19.27
CA TYR A 56 5.07 -7.48 19.75
C TYR A 56 4.78 -6.34 20.72
N ARG A 57 5.53 -6.27 21.81
CA ARG A 57 5.65 -5.05 22.61
C ARG A 57 6.65 -4.14 21.91
N VAL A 58 6.22 -2.90 21.66
CA VAL A 58 7.05 -1.86 21.05
C VAL A 58 7.56 -0.95 22.15
N ASP A 59 8.88 -0.88 22.30
CA ASP A 59 9.54 0.05 23.20
C ASP A 59 10.34 1.07 22.36
N PRO A 60 9.85 2.32 22.27
CA PRO A 60 10.50 3.36 21.47
C PRO A 60 11.82 3.86 22.09
N ASP A 61 12.11 3.53 23.36
CA ASP A 61 13.31 3.95 24.09
C ASP A 61 14.39 2.86 24.14
N GLY A 62 14.34 1.90 23.20
CA GLY A 62 15.10 0.65 23.19
C GLY A 62 16.63 0.73 23.33
N MET A 63 17.20 1.94 23.20
CA MET A 63 18.49 2.33 23.75
C MET A 63 18.35 3.77 24.27
N SER A 64 18.36 3.95 25.59
CA SER A 64 18.46 5.28 26.22
C SER A 64 19.72 5.99 25.72
N GLY A 65 19.56 6.91 24.76
CA GLY A 65 20.66 7.56 24.07
C GLY A 65 20.45 9.06 23.95
N ALA A 66 20.41 9.74 25.11
CA ALA A 66 20.43 11.19 25.29
C ALA A 66 19.29 11.98 24.64
N SER A 67 18.38 12.52 25.47
CA SER A 67 17.61 13.70 25.08
C SER A 67 18.57 14.86 24.86
N THR A 68 18.67 15.36 23.63
CA THR A 68 19.27 16.68 23.39
C THR A 68 18.18 17.71 23.62
N ASP A 69 18.38 18.55 24.64
CA ASP A 69 17.56 19.75 24.82
C ASP A 69 17.78 20.65 23.60
N VAL A 70 16.74 20.87 22.80
CA VAL A 70 16.76 21.83 21.69
C VAL A 70 15.89 23.01 22.10
N THR A 71 16.49 24.17 22.27
CA THR A 71 15.76 25.43 22.46
C THR A 71 15.18 25.88 21.12
N ASP A 72 13.88 26.13 21.08
CA ASP A 72 13.25 26.81 19.95
C ASP A 72 13.75 28.26 19.83
N SER A 73 13.34 28.96 18.76
CA SER A 73 13.69 30.37 18.52
C SER A 73 13.11 31.34 19.55
N GLU A 74 12.28 30.86 20.49
CA GLU A 74 11.61 31.64 21.53
C GLU A 74 12.10 31.27 22.94
N GLY A 75 13.10 30.38 23.05
CA GLY A 75 13.74 30.01 24.32
C GLY A 75 12.96 28.99 25.15
N GLN A 76 11.97 28.29 24.59
CA GLN A 76 11.29 27.18 25.26
C GLN A 76 12.03 25.85 25.03
N LEU A 77 12.09 25.04 26.09
CA LEU A 77 12.65 23.69 26.07
C LEU A 77 11.65 22.73 25.40
N GLU A 78 11.85 22.42 24.13
CA GLU A 78 11.15 21.30 23.48
C GLU A 78 11.95 20.02 23.67
N LYS A 79 11.37 19.04 24.39
CA LYS A 79 11.90 17.67 24.39
C LYS A 79 11.59 17.00 23.06
N LYS A 80 12.46 17.19 22.08
CA LYS A 80 12.40 16.43 20.83
C LYS A 80 13.00 15.05 21.09
N ALA A 81 12.14 14.05 21.30
CA ALA A 81 12.59 12.67 21.44
C ALA A 81 13.26 12.22 20.13
N GLU A 82 14.59 12.18 20.13
CA GLU A 82 15.37 11.60 19.04
C GLU A 82 15.35 10.08 19.25
N TYR A 83 14.35 9.40 18.69
CA TYR A 83 14.25 7.94 18.75
C TYR A 83 15.41 7.33 17.96
N ARG A 84 16.46 6.87 18.67
CA ARG A 84 17.66 6.28 18.05
C ARG A 84 17.52 4.79 17.74
N SER A 85 16.63 4.08 18.43
CA SER A 85 16.35 2.67 18.18
C SER A 85 15.00 2.26 18.76
N VAL A 86 14.23 1.48 18.00
CA VAL A 86 12.99 0.84 18.48
C VAL A 86 13.29 -0.60 18.85
N ARG A 87 12.89 -1.03 20.04
CA ARG A 87 12.96 -2.43 20.47
C ARG A 87 11.60 -3.09 20.28
N LEU A 88 11.61 -4.27 19.67
CA LEU A 88 10.43 -5.09 19.42
C LEU A 88 10.63 -6.42 20.15
N GLU A 89 9.75 -6.73 21.10
CA GLU A 89 9.79 -8.00 21.83
C GLU A 89 8.55 -8.81 21.50
N ARG A 90 8.74 -10.02 20.99
CA ARG A 90 7.63 -10.92 20.69
C ARG A 90 6.93 -11.33 21.99
N VAL A 91 5.61 -11.21 22.00
CA VAL A 91 4.74 -11.68 23.09
C VAL A 91 4.24 -13.07 22.70
N GLU A 92 4.86 -14.12 23.24
CA GLU A 92 4.57 -15.50 22.86
C GLU A 92 3.29 -16.06 23.51
N GLU A 93 2.85 -15.43 24.60
CA GLU A 93 1.68 -15.83 25.36
C GLU A 93 0.37 -15.55 24.62
N ILE A 94 0.38 -14.59 23.69
CA ILE A 94 -0.80 -14.25 22.87
C ILE A 94 -0.75 -15.07 21.58
N LEU A 95 -1.49 -16.18 21.58
CA LEU A 95 -1.57 -17.11 20.44
C LEU A 95 -2.63 -16.70 19.41
N GLU A 96 -3.70 -16.05 19.87
CA GLU A 96 -4.79 -15.60 19.01
C GLU A 96 -4.31 -14.49 18.07
N ARG A 97 -4.71 -14.56 16.80
CA ARG A 97 -4.37 -13.54 15.81
C ARG A 97 -5.29 -12.33 15.97
N ALA A 98 -4.79 -11.16 15.61
CA ALA A 98 -5.65 -9.99 15.48
C ALA A 98 -6.71 -10.22 14.39
N THR A 99 -7.90 -9.66 14.58
CA THR A 99 -8.97 -9.62 13.59
C THR A 99 -8.95 -8.26 12.89
N PRO A 100 -8.21 -8.10 11.78
CA PRO A 100 -8.22 -6.84 11.04
C PRO A 100 -9.59 -6.59 10.43
N THR A 101 -9.96 -5.32 10.28
CA THR A 101 -11.09 -4.94 9.42
C THR A 101 -10.76 -5.32 7.98
N VAL A 102 -11.63 -6.12 7.38
CA VAL A 102 -11.53 -6.60 6.01
C VAL A 102 -12.61 -5.92 5.18
N LEU A 103 -12.20 -5.28 4.08
CA LEU A 103 -13.09 -4.77 3.04
C LEU A 103 -12.90 -5.62 1.80
N ALA A 104 -13.95 -6.30 1.34
CA ALA A 104 -13.96 -6.93 0.02
C ALA A 104 -14.84 -6.08 -0.91
N TYR A 105 -14.40 -5.81 -2.14
CA TYR A 105 -15.24 -5.09 -3.10
C TYR A 105 -15.07 -5.62 -4.52
N ASP A 106 -16.10 -5.35 -5.32
CA ASP A 106 -16.20 -5.71 -6.74
C ASP A 106 -17.01 -4.61 -7.45
N ILE A 107 -16.65 -4.31 -8.71
CA ILE A 107 -17.28 -3.25 -9.49
C ILE A 107 -18.02 -3.80 -10.70
N GLU A 108 -19.13 -3.14 -11.02
CA GLU A 108 -19.84 -3.34 -12.28
C GLU A 108 -19.72 -2.06 -13.11
N CYS A 109 -19.36 -2.23 -14.37
CA CYS A 109 -19.10 -1.13 -15.30
C CYS A 109 -20.01 -1.21 -16.52
N THR A 110 -20.31 -0.06 -17.11
CA THR A 110 -20.84 -0.05 -18.48
C THR A 110 -19.81 -0.65 -19.43
N LYS A 111 -20.29 -1.09 -20.59
CA LYS A 111 -19.43 -1.53 -21.67
C LYS A 111 -20.11 -1.39 -23.01
N GLN A 112 -19.31 -1.18 -24.04
CA GLN A 112 -19.81 -1.26 -25.41
C GLN A 112 -20.25 -2.69 -25.77
N PRO A 113 -21.20 -2.86 -26.71
CA PRO A 113 -21.60 -4.17 -27.20
C PRO A 113 -20.39 -4.96 -27.73
N LEU A 114 -20.27 -6.22 -27.29
CA LEU A 114 -19.22 -7.17 -27.70
C LEU A 114 -17.77 -6.72 -27.40
N ARG A 115 -17.57 -5.74 -26.50
CA ARG A 115 -16.25 -5.33 -25.99
C ARG A 115 -16.14 -5.56 -24.48
N PHE A 116 -14.91 -5.49 -23.98
CA PHE A 116 -14.63 -5.37 -22.56
C PHE A 116 -14.93 -3.93 -22.09
N PRO A 117 -15.25 -3.73 -20.80
CA PRO A 117 -15.32 -2.39 -20.22
C PRO A 117 -13.99 -1.67 -20.37
N ASP A 118 -14.03 -0.40 -20.78
CA ASP A 118 -12.84 0.42 -21.01
C ASP A 118 -13.03 1.84 -20.46
N ALA A 119 -12.34 2.12 -19.35
CA ALA A 119 -12.40 3.41 -18.69
C ALA A 119 -11.85 4.56 -19.55
N ASP A 120 -10.89 4.29 -20.46
CA ASP A 120 -10.32 5.28 -21.37
C ASP A 120 -11.31 5.66 -22.49
N GLU A 121 -12.15 4.72 -22.92
CA GLU A 121 -13.22 4.94 -23.91
C GLU A 121 -14.49 5.55 -23.30
N GLY A 122 -14.45 5.86 -22.00
CA GLY A 122 -15.52 6.58 -21.29
C GLY A 122 -16.58 5.68 -20.64
N ASP A 123 -16.35 4.36 -20.56
CA ASP A 123 -17.22 3.51 -19.75
C ASP A 123 -17.20 3.94 -18.27
N MET A 124 -18.33 3.81 -17.61
CA MET A 124 -18.58 4.32 -16.26
C MET A 124 -18.75 3.19 -15.27
N VAL A 125 -18.40 3.44 -14.00
CA VAL A 125 -18.80 2.59 -12.89
C VAL A 125 -20.30 2.76 -12.69
N MET A 126 -21.04 1.66 -12.84
CA MET A 126 -22.49 1.64 -12.63
C MET A 126 -22.88 1.20 -11.23
N MET A 127 -22.11 0.29 -10.63
CA MET A 127 -22.29 -0.15 -9.25
C MET A 127 -20.95 -0.51 -8.63
N ILE A 128 -20.86 -0.35 -7.31
CA ILE A 128 -19.78 -0.90 -6.49
C ILE A 128 -20.45 -1.69 -5.38
N SER A 129 -20.15 -2.98 -5.28
CA SER A 129 -20.55 -3.78 -4.13
C SER A 129 -19.37 -3.92 -3.20
N TRP A 130 -19.58 -3.76 -1.89
CA TRP A 130 -18.53 -4.01 -0.91
C TRP A 130 -19.09 -4.63 0.36
N MET A 131 -18.25 -5.42 1.02
CA MET A 131 -18.52 -6.00 2.32
C MET A 131 -17.45 -5.56 3.31
N ILE A 132 -17.87 -5.12 4.50
CA ILE A 132 -16.96 -4.77 5.60
C ILE A 132 -17.32 -5.66 6.80
N ASP A 133 -16.40 -6.55 7.16
CA ASP A 133 -16.57 -7.49 8.28
C ASP A 133 -17.95 -8.19 8.29
N GLY A 134 -18.41 -8.62 7.10
CA GLY A 134 -19.69 -9.32 6.91
C GLY A 134 -20.91 -8.43 6.67
N HIS A 135 -20.80 -7.10 6.76
CA HIS A 135 -21.88 -6.17 6.45
C HIS A 135 -21.82 -5.77 4.98
N GLY A 136 -22.90 -6.01 4.23
CA GLY A 136 -23.00 -5.74 2.80
C GLY A 136 -23.45 -4.30 2.51
N PHE A 137 -22.86 -3.73 1.47
CA PHE A 137 -23.21 -2.43 0.93
C PHE A 137 -23.21 -2.47 -0.59
N LEU A 138 -24.11 -1.69 -1.19
CA LEU A 138 -24.17 -1.51 -2.64
C LEU A 138 -24.31 -0.03 -2.94
N GLY A 139 -23.33 0.53 -3.62
CA GLY A 139 -23.41 1.84 -4.23
C GLY A 139 -23.92 1.72 -5.66
N VAL A 140 -24.84 2.61 -6.05
CA VAL A 140 -25.51 2.60 -7.35
C VAL A 140 -25.38 3.97 -7.98
N ASN A 141 -24.89 4.03 -9.23
CA ASN A 141 -24.89 5.23 -10.04
C ASN A 141 -26.24 5.38 -10.78
N ARG A 142 -27.02 6.41 -10.41
CA ARG A 142 -28.35 6.68 -10.97
C ARG A 142 -28.33 7.36 -12.34
N GLU A 143 -27.17 7.77 -12.87
CA GLU A 143 -27.04 8.19 -14.28
C GLU A 143 -27.17 7.00 -15.23
N VAL A 144 -26.75 5.81 -14.78
CA VAL A 144 -26.75 4.58 -15.60
C VAL A 144 -27.93 3.69 -15.24
N VAL A 145 -28.11 3.41 -13.96
CA VAL A 145 -29.24 2.60 -13.48
C VAL A 145 -30.50 3.46 -13.58
N SER A 146 -31.65 2.90 -13.94
CA SER A 146 -32.85 3.71 -14.23
C SER A 146 -33.81 3.88 -13.03
N ALA A 147 -33.77 2.99 -12.05
CA ALA A 147 -34.57 3.07 -10.82
C ALA A 147 -33.72 2.87 -9.56
N ASP A 148 -34.18 3.43 -8.44
CA ASP A 148 -33.58 3.20 -7.13
C ASP A 148 -33.68 1.72 -6.76
N ILE A 149 -32.60 1.19 -6.20
CA ILE A 149 -32.56 -0.16 -5.65
C ILE A 149 -32.83 -0.08 -4.16
N ALA A 150 -33.80 -0.84 -3.67
CA ALA A 150 -34.09 -0.94 -2.24
C ALA A 150 -33.08 -1.86 -1.54
N ALA A 151 -32.88 -1.66 -0.23
CA ALA A 151 -32.12 -2.60 0.59
C ALA A 151 -32.67 -4.03 0.47
N PHE A 152 -31.78 -5.01 0.43
CA PHE A 152 -32.13 -6.41 0.19
C PHE A 152 -31.17 -7.36 0.91
N SER A 153 -31.51 -8.65 0.90
CA SER A 153 -30.66 -9.71 1.43
C SER A 153 -30.35 -10.72 0.33
N TYR A 154 -29.08 -11.10 0.22
CA TYR A 154 -28.59 -12.18 -0.63
C TYR A 154 -27.72 -13.10 0.22
N THR A 155 -28.31 -14.21 0.66
CA THR A 155 -27.66 -15.21 1.51
C THR A 155 -27.60 -16.53 0.74
N PRO A 156 -26.55 -16.79 -0.05
CA PRO A 156 -26.47 -17.99 -0.90
C PRO A 156 -26.36 -19.28 -0.09
N LYS A 157 -25.79 -19.21 1.12
CA LYS A 157 -25.79 -20.28 2.12
C LYS A 157 -25.93 -19.68 3.53
N PRO A 158 -26.42 -20.45 4.52
CA PRO A 158 -26.54 -19.96 5.90
C PRO A 158 -25.24 -19.43 6.51
N GLU A 159 -24.09 -19.98 6.10
CA GLU A 159 -22.77 -19.55 6.58
C GLU A 159 -22.28 -18.25 5.92
N PHE A 160 -22.97 -17.77 4.88
CA PHE A 160 -22.64 -16.56 4.11
C PHE A 160 -23.83 -15.59 4.13
N PRO A 161 -24.16 -14.99 5.28
CA PRO A 161 -25.17 -13.95 5.36
C PRO A 161 -24.73 -12.72 4.56
N GLY A 162 -25.67 -12.10 3.86
CA GLY A 162 -25.39 -10.94 3.02
C GLY A 162 -26.56 -9.96 3.01
N ASP A 163 -26.73 -9.20 4.08
CA ASP A 163 -27.68 -8.10 4.11
C ASP A 163 -27.03 -6.82 3.56
N PHE A 164 -27.66 -6.21 2.56
CA PHE A 164 -27.12 -5.08 1.81
C PHE A 164 -27.87 -3.79 2.11
N VAL A 165 -27.14 -2.81 2.64
CA VAL A 165 -27.55 -1.41 2.64
C VAL A 165 -27.23 -0.79 1.28
N VAL A 166 -28.18 -0.10 0.68
CA VAL A 166 -28.02 0.46 -0.67
C VAL A 166 -27.92 1.97 -0.64
N PHE A 167 -26.91 2.52 -1.33
CA PHE A 167 -26.71 3.94 -1.58
C PHE A 167 -27.01 4.24 -3.05
N ASN A 168 -28.16 4.86 -3.32
CA ASN A 168 -28.54 5.32 -4.65
C ASN A 168 -27.98 6.73 -4.86
N GLU A 169 -26.78 6.83 -5.42
CA GLU A 169 -26.07 8.10 -5.61
C GLU A 169 -26.43 8.74 -6.96
N PRO A 170 -26.57 10.07 -7.04
CA PRO A 170 -27.10 10.75 -8.21
C PRO A 170 -26.27 10.57 -9.48
N ASP A 171 -24.94 10.41 -9.34
CA ASP A 171 -23.98 10.32 -10.45
C ASP A 171 -22.77 9.44 -10.07
N GLU A 172 -21.88 9.20 -11.05
CA GLU A 172 -20.66 8.39 -10.84
C GLU A 172 -19.73 9.01 -9.78
N LYS A 173 -19.63 10.34 -9.76
CA LYS A 173 -18.76 11.04 -8.80
C LYS A 173 -19.24 10.81 -7.36
N ALA A 174 -20.52 10.99 -7.10
CA ALA A 174 -21.11 10.78 -5.78
C ALA A 174 -20.99 9.31 -5.35
N LEU A 175 -21.09 8.35 -6.27
CA LEU A 175 -20.80 6.94 -6.01
C LEU A 175 -19.35 6.72 -5.55
N LEU A 176 -18.37 7.29 -6.27
CA LEU A 176 -16.95 7.16 -5.92
C LEU A 176 -16.64 7.84 -4.58
N GLU A 177 -17.16 9.05 -4.35
CA GLU A 177 -17.03 9.78 -3.09
C GLU A 177 -17.62 8.97 -1.93
N ARG A 178 -18.80 8.35 -2.12
CA ARG A 178 -19.42 7.47 -1.12
C ARG A 178 -18.51 6.28 -0.80
N PHE A 179 -18.00 5.59 -1.81
CA PHE A 179 -17.12 4.45 -1.61
C PHE A 179 -15.85 4.84 -0.85
N PHE A 180 -15.20 5.93 -1.22
CA PHE A 180 -14.00 6.44 -0.55
C PHE A 180 -14.29 6.93 0.89
N GLU A 181 -15.44 7.56 1.12
CA GLU A 181 -15.90 7.91 2.47
C GLU A 181 -16.06 6.67 3.35
N GLN A 182 -16.73 5.62 2.85
CA GLN A 182 -16.90 4.37 3.58
C GLN A 182 -15.57 3.70 3.87
N TYR A 183 -14.63 3.70 2.91
CA TYR A 183 -13.28 3.22 3.12
C TYR A 183 -12.59 3.99 4.26
N ARG A 184 -12.61 5.32 4.25
CA ARG A 184 -11.97 6.15 5.29
C ARG A 184 -12.62 5.99 6.66
N ALA A 185 -13.95 5.87 6.71
CA ALA A 185 -14.69 5.69 7.96
C ALA A 185 -14.30 4.37 8.65
N ASN A 186 -14.14 3.30 7.87
CA ASN A 186 -13.89 1.96 8.38
C ASN A 186 -12.40 1.58 8.49
N ARG A 187 -11.50 2.31 7.81
CA ARG A 187 -10.03 2.13 7.89
C ARG A 187 -9.60 0.66 7.74
N PRO A 188 -9.99 -0.03 6.66
CA PRO A 188 -9.65 -1.44 6.47
C PRO A 188 -8.13 -1.66 6.49
N ARG A 189 -7.72 -2.82 7.02
CA ARG A 189 -6.31 -3.25 7.01
C ARG A 189 -6.05 -4.30 5.94
N VAL A 190 -7.11 -4.93 5.46
CA VAL A 190 -7.09 -5.86 4.35
C VAL A 190 -8.16 -5.41 3.36
N VAL A 191 -7.76 -5.27 2.10
CA VAL A 191 -8.67 -5.02 0.97
C VAL A 191 -8.60 -6.22 0.06
N VAL A 192 -9.75 -6.79 -0.28
CA VAL A 192 -9.87 -8.02 -1.07
C VAL A 192 -10.63 -7.72 -2.35
N THR A 193 -10.14 -8.24 -3.45
CA THR A 193 -10.78 -8.19 -4.77
C THR A 193 -10.61 -9.54 -5.47
N TYR A 194 -11.22 -9.69 -6.65
CA TYR A 194 -10.96 -10.81 -7.54
C TYR A 194 -10.55 -10.27 -8.92
N ASN A 195 -9.28 -10.41 -9.28
CA ASN A 195 -8.64 -9.77 -10.44
C ASN A 195 -8.58 -8.23 -10.35
N GLY A 196 -8.58 -7.67 -9.13
CA GLY A 196 -8.65 -6.23 -8.94
C GLY A 196 -7.40 -5.47 -9.34
N ASP A 197 -6.23 -6.10 -9.35
CA ASP A 197 -5.00 -5.45 -9.84
C ASP A 197 -5.06 -5.15 -11.34
N ASN A 198 -5.77 -5.99 -12.12
CA ASN A 198 -5.89 -5.85 -13.57
C ASN A 198 -7.17 -5.15 -14.03
N PHE A 199 -8.19 -5.05 -13.17
CA PHE A 199 -9.48 -4.49 -13.56
C PHE A 199 -10.00 -3.45 -12.56
N ASP A 200 -10.40 -3.86 -11.35
CA ASP A 200 -11.17 -3.01 -10.43
C ASP A 200 -10.42 -1.72 -10.04
N PHE A 201 -9.20 -1.85 -9.52
CA PHE A 201 -8.40 -0.69 -9.14
C PHE A 201 -8.06 0.25 -10.29
N PRO A 202 -7.51 -0.22 -11.44
CA PRO A 202 -7.21 0.69 -12.54
C PRO A 202 -8.45 1.37 -13.11
N PHE A 203 -9.59 0.67 -13.15
CA PHE A 203 -10.85 1.27 -13.57
C PHE A 203 -11.28 2.37 -12.59
N ILE A 204 -11.30 2.08 -11.29
CA ILE A 204 -11.65 3.06 -10.25
C ILE A 204 -10.69 4.26 -10.24
N GLU A 205 -9.37 4.04 -10.35
CA GLU A 205 -8.38 5.11 -10.39
C GLU A 205 -8.65 6.07 -11.57
N LYS A 206 -8.86 5.50 -12.76
CA LYS A 206 -9.13 6.27 -13.97
C LYS A 206 -10.44 7.05 -13.89
N ARG A 207 -11.51 6.44 -13.37
CA ARG A 207 -12.82 7.08 -13.23
C ARG A 207 -12.82 8.11 -12.11
N ALA A 208 -12.08 7.90 -11.03
CA ALA A 208 -11.84 8.90 -10.01
C ALA A 208 -11.15 10.13 -10.60
N GLU A 209 -10.07 9.95 -11.36
CA GLU A 209 -9.37 11.04 -12.04
C GLU A 209 -10.30 11.82 -12.98
N ALA A 210 -11.09 11.13 -13.80
CA ALA A 210 -12.06 11.74 -14.72
C ALA A 210 -13.14 12.58 -13.99
N ASN A 211 -13.45 12.24 -12.74
CA ASN A 211 -14.40 12.96 -11.88
C ASN A 211 -13.72 13.99 -10.93
N GLY A 212 -12.42 14.25 -11.12
CA GLY A 212 -11.65 15.23 -10.35
C GLY A 212 -11.28 14.76 -8.94
N LEU A 213 -11.21 13.45 -8.72
CA LEU A 213 -10.79 12.81 -7.47
C LEU A 213 -9.40 12.19 -7.63
N ASP A 214 -8.63 12.18 -6.55
CA ASP A 214 -7.32 11.51 -6.51
C ASP A 214 -7.42 10.30 -5.58
N MET A 215 -7.45 9.09 -6.14
CA MET A 215 -7.62 7.85 -5.39
C MET A 215 -6.53 7.66 -4.31
N TYR A 216 -5.29 8.11 -4.59
CA TYR A 216 -4.21 8.00 -3.62
C TYR A 216 -4.44 8.93 -2.42
N ASN A 217 -4.92 10.14 -2.64
CA ASN A 217 -5.28 11.05 -1.54
C ASN A 217 -6.52 10.57 -0.77
N GLU A 218 -7.47 9.95 -1.46
CA GLU A 218 -8.73 9.49 -0.87
C GLU A 218 -8.57 8.24 0.01
N ILE A 219 -7.82 7.23 -0.46
CA ILE A 219 -7.74 5.90 0.17
C ILE A 219 -6.31 5.34 0.30
N GLY A 220 -5.29 6.02 -0.23
CA GLY A 220 -3.88 5.66 -0.07
C GLY A 220 -3.39 4.51 -0.95
N PHE A 221 -4.18 4.09 -1.94
CA PHE A 221 -3.80 3.11 -2.94
C PHE A 221 -3.20 3.78 -4.17
N LYS A 222 -2.19 3.14 -4.76
CA LYS A 222 -1.63 3.53 -6.04
C LYS A 222 -1.01 2.34 -6.75
N GLN A 223 -0.90 2.45 -8.06
CA GLN A 223 -0.15 1.51 -8.87
C GLN A 223 1.34 1.48 -8.47
N THR A 224 1.94 0.29 -8.40
CA THR A 224 3.39 0.15 -8.23
C THR A 224 4.10 0.35 -9.57
N SER A 225 5.20 1.12 -9.56
CA SER A 225 5.98 1.42 -10.75
C SER A 225 7.12 0.42 -11.03
N GLN A 226 7.26 -0.62 -10.20
CA GLN A 226 8.42 -1.51 -10.21
C GLN A 226 8.00 -2.97 -10.13
N MET A 227 7.57 -3.55 -11.26
CA MET A 227 7.84 -4.95 -11.68
C MET A 227 7.11 -5.25 -13.00
N GLN A 228 7.39 -6.42 -13.57
CA GLN A 228 6.76 -6.94 -14.79
C GLN A 228 5.24 -7.14 -14.67
N ASN A 229 4.67 -7.03 -13.45
CA ASN A 229 3.26 -7.10 -13.14
C ASN A 229 2.82 -5.78 -12.48
N VAL A 230 1.72 -5.22 -12.97
CA VAL A 230 1.08 -4.04 -12.42
C VAL A 230 0.24 -4.48 -11.21
N GLU A 231 0.51 -3.90 -10.05
CA GLU A 231 -0.25 -4.16 -8.81
C GLU A 231 -0.61 -2.84 -8.13
N TYR A 232 -1.71 -2.82 -7.40
CA TYR A 232 -2.15 -1.72 -6.55
C TYR A 232 -1.78 -2.00 -5.10
N ARG A 233 -1.04 -1.07 -4.51
CA ARG A 233 -0.56 -1.19 -3.13
C ARG A 233 -0.86 0.05 -2.31
N SER A 234 -1.06 -0.16 -1.02
CA SER A 234 -1.22 0.89 -0.02
C SER A 234 -0.19 0.71 1.10
N ARG A 235 0.11 1.80 1.80
CA ARG A 235 0.97 1.75 2.99
C ARG A 235 0.24 1.19 4.21
N THR A 236 -1.08 1.39 4.28
CA THR A 236 -1.89 1.17 5.49
C THR A 236 -2.80 -0.04 5.43
N ALA A 237 -2.98 -0.59 4.24
CA ALA A 237 -3.79 -1.77 3.98
C ALA A 237 -3.05 -2.71 3.02
N VAL A 238 -3.21 -4.01 3.24
CA VAL A 238 -2.74 -5.04 2.31
C VAL A 238 -3.83 -5.28 1.27
N HIS A 239 -3.47 -5.25 -0.01
CA HIS A 239 -4.32 -5.76 -1.08
C HIS A 239 -4.13 -7.27 -1.19
N LEU A 240 -5.22 -8.04 -1.13
CA LEU A 240 -5.26 -9.46 -1.42
C LEU A 240 -6.13 -9.67 -2.66
N ASP A 241 -5.49 -9.72 -3.83
CA ASP A 241 -6.15 -10.15 -5.06
C ASP A 241 -6.30 -11.68 -5.02
N CYS A 242 -7.54 -12.17 -5.14
CA CYS A 242 -7.87 -13.58 -5.01
C CYS A 242 -7.81 -14.40 -6.32
N LEU A 243 -7.43 -13.78 -7.44
CA LEU A 243 -7.15 -14.49 -8.70
C LEU A 243 -5.75 -15.11 -8.72
#